data_AF-A0A1Q7T6C6-F1
#
_entry.id   AF-A0A1Q7T6C6-F1
#
_cell.length_a   1.000
_cell.length_b   1.000
_cell.length_c   1.000
_cell.angle_alpha   90.00
_cell.angle_beta   90.00
_cell.angle_gamma   90.00
#
_symmetry.space_group_name_H-M   'P 1'
#
loop_
_entity.id
_entity.type
_entity.pdbx_description
1 polymer ?
#
loop_
_entity_poly.entity_id
_entity_poly.type
_entity_poly.pdbx_seq_one_letter_code
_entity_poly.pdbx_strand_id
1 'polypeptide(L)'
;MDSNNIEQIGFLKIDCEGSEGLILDSIPKSYLKRVRKIAFEFHDHLSIINHDDMRKLLEEAGFTTELKWDDKSPVGFLDGWRD
;
A
#
# COMPACT_ATOMS: atom_id res chain seq x y z
N MET A 1 -22.47 -4.37 7.01
CA MET A 1 -21.32 -5.27 7.27
C MET A 1 -21.00 -5.97 5.99
N ASP A 2 -19.71 -6.19 5.74
CA ASP A 2 -19.18 -6.95 4.63
C ASP A 2 -19.61 -8.43 4.72
N SER A 3 -19.96 -9.04 3.59
CA SER A 3 -20.51 -10.41 3.53
C SER A 3 -19.57 -11.50 4.06
N ASN A 4 -18.27 -11.20 4.10
CA ASN A 4 -17.23 -12.16 4.44
C ASN A 4 -16.80 -12.08 5.91
N ASN A 5 -17.32 -11.12 6.69
CA ASN A 5 -17.01 -10.92 8.11
C ASN A 5 -15.50 -10.97 8.43
N ILE A 6 -14.67 -10.37 7.57
CA ILE A 6 -13.20 -10.34 7.78
C ILE A 6 -12.87 -9.23 8.76
N GLU A 7 -12.50 -9.62 9.98
CA GLU A 7 -12.14 -8.70 11.05
C GLU A 7 -10.70 -8.16 10.90
N GLN A 8 -9.76 -9.01 10.47
CA GLN A 8 -8.36 -8.65 10.31
C GLN A 8 -7.73 -9.30 9.08
N ILE A 9 -6.86 -8.57 8.39
CA ILE A 9 -5.99 -9.06 7.33
C ILE A 9 -4.57 -9.07 7.87
N GLY A 10 -3.95 -10.25 8.00
CA GLY A 10 -2.57 -10.35 8.50
C GLY A 10 -1.54 -9.76 7.54
N PHE A 11 -1.77 -9.91 6.24
CA PHE A 11 -0.89 -9.41 5.19
C PHE A 11 -1.70 -9.14 3.91
N LEU A 12 -1.49 -7.98 3.28
CA LEU A 12 -2.08 -7.58 2.01
C LEU A 12 -0.96 -7.31 1.00
N LYS A 13 -0.89 -8.08 -0.10
CA LYS A 13 -0.02 -7.79 -1.24
C LYS A 13 -0.82 -7.00 -2.28
N ILE A 14 -0.24 -5.96 -2.86
CA ILE A 14 -0.79 -5.24 -4.01
C ILE A 14 0.30 -5.10 -5.08
N ASP A 15 -0.03 -5.51 -6.29
CA ASP A 15 0.82 -5.53 -7.47
C ASP A 15 -0.15 -5.48 -8.65
N CYS A 16 -0.28 -4.29 -9.24
CA CYS A 16 -1.38 -3.91 -10.11
C CYS A 16 -0.93 -3.03 -11.28
N GLU A 17 0.35 -3.12 -11.65
CA GLU A 17 0.93 -2.49 -12.85
C GLU A 17 0.64 -0.97 -12.93
N GLY A 18 0.74 -0.24 -11.81
CA GLY A 18 0.60 1.22 -11.74
C GLY A 18 -0.68 1.74 -11.09
N SER A 19 -1.61 0.85 -10.74
CA SER A 19 -2.86 1.22 -10.05
C SER A 19 -2.76 1.19 -8.52
N GLU A 20 -1.60 0.88 -7.95
CA GLU A 20 -1.42 0.61 -6.52
C GLU A 20 -1.82 1.80 -5.65
N GLY A 21 -1.37 3.01 -6.01
CA GLY A 21 -1.68 4.22 -5.26
C GLY A 21 -3.16 4.61 -5.35
N LEU A 22 -3.80 4.42 -6.51
CA LEU A 22 -5.24 4.66 -6.66
C LEU A 22 -6.06 3.67 -5.82
N ILE A 23 -5.65 2.40 -5.79
CA ILE A 23 -6.25 1.40 -4.91
C ILE A 23 -6.10 1.85 -3.46
N LEU A 24 -4.90 2.21 -3.02
CA LEU A 24 -4.65 2.67 -1.65
C LEU A 24 -5.52 3.88 -1.26
N ASP A 25 -5.59 4.90 -2.11
CA ASP A 25 -6.39 6.11 -1.88
C ASP A 25 -7.90 5.80 -1.83
N SER A 26 -8.35 4.81 -2.60
CA SER A 26 -9.76 4.40 -2.62
C SER A 26 -10.19 3.53 -1.43
N ILE A 27 -9.26 2.90 -0.71
CA ILE A 27 -9.60 2.01 0.42
C ILE A 27 -10.12 2.87 1.58
N PRO A 28 -11.34 2.61 2.09
CA PRO A 28 -11.84 3.32 3.26
C PRO A 28 -10.91 3.10 4.46
N LYS A 29 -10.58 4.18 5.19
CA LYS A 29 -9.67 4.10 6.35
C LYS A 29 -10.07 3.03 7.38
N SER A 30 -11.37 2.74 7.53
CA SER A 30 -11.89 1.68 8.40
C SER A 30 -11.52 0.27 7.93
N TYR A 31 -11.44 0.04 6.62
CA TYR A 31 -10.96 -1.21 6.02
C TYR A 31 -9.45 -1.28 6.09
N LEU A 32 -8.78 -0.18 5.72
CA LEU A 32 -7.33 -0.13 5.75
C LEU A 32 -6.83 -0.45 7.16
N LYS A 33 -7.46 0.05 8.22
CA LYS A 33 -7.19 -0.26 9.65
C LYS A 33 -7.17 -1.75 10.02
N ARG A 34 -7.82 -2.63 9.25
CA ARG A 34 -7.85 -4.07 9.50
C ARG A 34 -6.60 -4.79 9.00
N VAL A 35 -5.78 -4.13 8.19
CA VAL A 35 -4.56 -4.71 7.58
C VAL A 35 -3.38 -4.57 8.54
N ARG A 36 -2.74 -5.64 8.98
CA ARG A 36 -1.56 -5.54 9.87
C ARG A 36 -0.30 -5.19 9.10
N LYS A 37 -0.12 -5.80 7.93
CA LYS A 37 1.03 -5.62 7.05
C LYS A 37 0.56 -5.47 5.61
N ILE A 38 1.21 -4.61 4.85
CA ILE A 38 0.93 -4.36 3.45
C ILE A 38 2.25 -4.30 2.69
N ALA A 39 2.27 -4.85 1.48
CA ALA A 39 3.42 -4.78 0.58
C ALA A 39 2.94 -4.39 -0.82
N PHE A 40 3.60 -3.40 -1.39
CA PHE A 40 3.36 -2.92 -2.74
C PHE A 40 4.57 -3.21 -3.62
N GLU A 41 4.33 -3.66 -4.83
CA GLU A 41 5.25 -3.42 -5.95
C GLU A 41 4.76 -2.16 -6.66
N PHE A 42 5.50 -1.06 -6.55
CA PHE A 42 5.12 0.20 -7.19
C PHE A 42 5.66 0.27 -8.62
N HIS A 43 4.92 0.93 -9.51
CA HIS A 43 5.27 1.06 -10.93
C HIS A 43 5.24 2.54 -11.36
N ASP A 44 6.17 3.35 -10.87
CA ASP A 44 6.17 4.83 -11.02
C ASP A 44 6.07 5.34 -12.47
N HIS A 45 6.55 4.56 -13.44
CA HIS A 45 6.44 4.89 -14.86
C HIS A 45 5.02 4.73 -15.43
N LEU A 46 4.13 4.07 -14.72
CA LEU A 46 2.72 3.84 -15.06
C LEU A 46 1.78 4.55 -14.06
N SER A 47 2.23 4.79 -12.84
CA SER A 47 1.41 5.31 -11.75
C SER A 47 1.13 6.81 -11.85
N ILE A 48 -0.13 7.18 -11.55
CA ILE A 48 -0.51 8.59 -11.32
C ILE A 48 -0.06 9.04 -9.91
N ILE A 49 -0.11 8.13 -8.94
CA ILE A 49 0.36 8.33 -7.57
C ILE A 49 1.65 7.52 -7.42
N ASN A 50 2.79 8.21 -7.31
CA ASN A 50 4.11 7.57 -7.21
C ASN A 50 4.35 6.97 -5.80
N HIS A 51 5.45 6.23 -5.67
CA HIS A 51 5.80 5.56 -4.41
C HIS A 51 5.98 6.51 -3.22
N ASP A 52 6.46 7.74 -3.42
CA ASP A 52 6.62 8.75 -2.36
C ASP A 52 5.26 9.21 -1.81
N ASP A 53 4.29 9.42 -2.69
CA ASP A 53 2.93 9.80 -2.28
C ASP A 53 2.18 8.59 -1.69
N MET A 54 2.39 7.38 -2.22
CA MET A 54 1.89 6.14 -1.60
C MET A 54 2.44 5.96 -0.17
N ARG A 55 3.74 6.25 0.02
CA ARG A 55 4.38 6.19 1.34
C ARG A 55 3.72 7.16 2.31
N LYS A 56 3.47 8.41 1.91
CA LYS A 56 2.75 9.39 2.75
C LYS A 56 1.35 8.91 3.11
N LEU A 57 0.59 8.37 2.15
CA LEU A 57 -0.75 7.82 2.40
C LEU A 57 -0.73 6.69 3.44
N LEU A 58 0.27 5.81 3.39
CA LEU A 58 0.46 4.75 4.39
C LEU A 58 0.83 5.32 5.77
N GLU A 59 1.76 6.26 5.83
CA GLU A 59 2.19 6.90 7.08
C GLU A 59 1.03 7.66 7.74
N GLU A 60 0.22 8.40 6.96
CA GLU A 60 -1.01 9.06 7.43
C GLU A 60 -2.08 8.08 7.90
N ALA A 61 -2.10 6.87 7.34
CA ALA A 61 -2.95 5.77 7.79
C ALA A 61 -2.41 5.03 9.03
N GLY A 62 -1.25 5.45 9.55
CA GLY A 62 -0.63 4.94 10.76
C GLY A 62 0.25 3.70 10.57
N PHE A 63 0.74 3.46 9.35
CA PHE A 63 1.75 2.44 9.11
C PHE A 63 3.16 3.02 9.29
N THR A 64 4.07 2.22 9.82
CA THR A 64 5.51 2.39 9.61
C THR A 64 5.85 1.83 8.25
N THR A 65 6.72 2.50 7.49
CA THR A 65 7.04 2.12 6.10
C THR A 65 8.53 1.81 5.91
N GLU A 66 8.83 0.96 4.92
CA GLU A 66 10.17 0.67 4.44
C GLU A 66 10.18 0.64 2.91
N LEU A 67 11.04 1.46 2.30
CA LEU A 67 11.25 1.48 0.85
C LEU A 67 12.43 0.58 0.50
N LYS A 68 12.21 -0.37 -0.41
CA LYS A 68 13.22 -1.28 -0.96
C LYS A 68 13.33 -1.03 -2.46
N TRP A 69 14.25 -0.15 -2.81
CA TRP A 69 14.43 0.32 -4.17
C TRP A 69 15.89 0.68 -4.44
N ASP A 70 16.34 0.50 -5.69
CA ASP A 70 17.72 0.73 -6.11
C ASP A 70 17.95 2.09 -6.78
N ASP A 71 16.90 2.92 -6.88
CA ASP A 71 16.90 4.24 -7.52
C ASP A 71 17.29 4.22 -9.01
N LYS A 72 17.18 3.06 -9.67
CA LYS A 72 17.48 2.89 -11.11
C LYS A 72 16.28 2.37 -11.88
N SER A 73 15.55 1.43 -11.29
CA SER A 73 14.33 0.89 -11.86
C SER A 73 13.15 1.84 -11.64
N PRO A 74 12.19 1.99 -12.56
CA PRO A 74 10.93 2.68 -12.26
C PRO A 74 9.94 1.78 -11.47
N VAL A 75 10.43 0.69 -10.91
CA VAL A 75 9.70 -0.33 -10.15
C VAL A 75 10.50 -0.68 -8.90
N GLY A 76 9.83 -0.88 -7.78
CA GLY A 76 10.44 -1.32 -6.52
C GLY A 76 9.38 -1.72 -5.50
N PHE A 77 9.81 -1.96 -4.26
CA PHE A 77 8.89 -2.39 -3.19
C PHE A 77 8.72 -1.34 -2.10
N LEU A 78 7.48 -1.16 -1.66
CA LEU A 78 7.13 -0.36 -0.49
C LEU A 78 6.36 -1.23 0.49
N ASP A 79 6.95 -1.49 1.64
CA ASP A 79 6.34 -2.25 2.73
C ASP A 79 5.76 -1.29 3.78
N GLY A 80 4.66 -1.70 4.41
CA GLY A 80 4.03 -0.99 5.52
C GLY A 80 3.57 -1.95 6.62
N TRP A 81 3.78 -1.62 7.89
CA TRP A 81 3.30 -2.41 9.03
C TRP A 81 2.86 -1.55 10.22
N ARG A 82 2.07 -2.16 11.09
CA ARG A 82 1.74 -1.64 12.42
C ARG A 82 1.70 -2.78 13.43
N ASP A 83 1.94 -2.43 14.69
CA ASP A 83 1.96 -3.40 15.80
C ASP A 83 0.58 -3.96 16.13
#